data_AF-A0A925I3D2-F1
#
_entry.id   AF-A0A925I3D2-F1
#
_cell.length_a   1.000
_cell.length_b   1.000
_cell.length_c   1.000
_cell.angle_alpha   90.00
_cell.angle_beta   90.00
_cell.angle_gamma   90.00
#
_symmetry.space_group_name_H-M   'P 1'
#
loop_
_entity.id
_entity.type
_entity.pdbx_description
1 polymer ?
#
loop_
_entity_poly.entity_id
_entity_poly.type
_entity_poly.pdbx_seq_one_letter_code
_entity_poly.pdbx_strand_id
1 'polypeptide(L)'
;MNIDTIIDPEYAGKSLREIAAAPVSALLGVSEQCAAALHEAFGVYTIRDLANFKFARWAAALIVLADEEGVAAQEKAQEGLLDEAVEMTFPASDPISVDSGITRVEVAPEKVDAQTDHQSAKLVEAQLEAAGALGEAPPPAP
;
A
#
# COMPACT_ATOMS: atom_id res chain seq x y z
N MET A 1 17.99 -32.80 19.38
CA MET A 1 18.80 -32.63 18.16
C MET A 1 20.01 -33.53 18.28
N ASN A 2 20.30 -34.37 17.29
CA ASN A 2 21.55 -35.15 17.27
C ASN A 2 22.63 -34.28 16.61
N ILE A 3 23.79 -34.14 17.26
CA ILE A 3 24.86 -33.25 16.78
C ILE A 3 25.68 -33.95 15.70
N ASP A 4 25.84 -35.27 15.81
CA ASP A 4 26.63 -36.08 14.87
C ASP A 4 26.05 -36.07 13.44
N THR A 5 24.81 -35.60 13.25
CA THR A 5 24.20 -35.46 11.92
C THR A 5 24.51 -34.14 11.23
N ILE A 6 25.12 -33.17 11.92
CA ILE A 6 25.41 -31.82 11.38
C ILE A 6 26.90 -31.45 11.38
N ILE A 7 27.74 -32.25 12.03
CA ILE A 7 29.20 -32.07 12.06
C ILE A 7 29.89 -33.16 11.27
N ASP A 8 31.07 -32.85 10.75
CA ASP A 8 31.93 -33.82 10.09
C ASP A 8 32.30 -34.97 11.06
N PRO A 9 32.33 -36.24 10.60
CA PRO A 9 32.71 -37.39 11.42
C PRO A 9 34.04 -37.24 12.17
N GLU A 10 35.00 -36.45 11.65
CA GLU A 10 36.28 -36.16 12.32
C GLU A 10 36.13 -35.35 13.62
N TYR A 11 34.98 -34.69 13.79
CA TYR A 11 34.64 -33.89 14.97
C TYR A 11 33.57 -34.55 15.85
N ALA A 12 33.05 -35.72 15.45
CA ALA A 12 32.10 -36.49 16.24
C ALA A 12 32.69 -36.87 17.61
N GLY A 13 31.87 -36.76 18.66
CA GLY A 13 32.27 -37.08 20.04
C GLY A 13 33.16 -36.05 20.75
N LYS A 14 33.56 -34.95 20.09
CA LYS A 14 34.23 -33.81 20.75
C LYS A 14 33.26 -33.03 21.63
N SER A 15 33.78 -32.26 22.58
CA SER A 15 32.95 -31.39 23.41
C SER A 15 32.36 -30.24 22.60
N LEU A 16 31.19 -29.72 23.00
CA LEU A 16 30.56 -28.57 22.33
C LEU A 16 31.46 -27.33 22.28
N ARG A 17 32.33 -27.19 23.28
CA ARG A 17 33.27 -26.08 23.35
C ARG A 17 34.35 -26.18 22.27
N GLU A 18 34.84 -27.40 22.03
CA GLU A 18 35.82 -27.68 20.96
C GLU A 18 35.18 -27.55 19.59
N ILE A 19 33.95 -28.07 19.41
CA ILE A 19 33.20 -27.92 18.16
C ILE A 19 32.98 -26.43 17.86
N ALA A 20 32.58 -25.63 18.85
CA ALA A 20 32.40 -24.19 18.65
C ALA A 20 33.70 -23.46 18.23
N ALA A 21 34.86 -23.96 18.64
CA ALA A 21 36.17 -23.42 18.27
C ALA A 21 36.75 -24.04 16.98
N ALA A 22 36.11 -25.08 16.44
CA ALA A 22 36.52 -25.74 15.21
C ALA A 22 36.28 -24.83 13.98
N PRO A 23 37.02 -25.05 12.88
CA PRO A 23 36.81 -24.32 11.64
C PRO A 23 35.41 -24.57 11.08
N VAL A 24 34.90 -23.65 10.26
CA VAL A 24 33.60 -23.81 9.59
C VAL A 24 33.51 -25.04 8.68
N SER A 25 34.62 -25.58 8.18
CA SER A 25 34.65 -26.85 7.44
C SER A 25 34.29 -28.07 8.30
N ALA A 26 34.29 -27.95 9.63
CA ALA A 26 33.80 -29.01 10.52
C ALA A 26 32.26 -29.18 10.46
N LEU A 27 31.53 -28.28 9.79
CA LEU A 27 30.10 -28.43 9.52
C LEU A 27 29.89 -29.24 8.25
N LEU A 28 28.97 -30.21 8.31
CA LEU A 28 28.60 -31.00 7.14
C LEU A 28 28.09 -30.10 6.00
N GLY A 29 28.63 -30.32 4.80
CA GLY A 29 28.28 -29.56 3.60
C GLY A 29 29.13 -28.32 3.35
N VAL A 30 30.04 -27.96 4.25
CA VAL A 30 31.00 -26.87 4.04
C VAL A 30 32.32 -27.46 3.54
N SER A 31 32.64 -27.25 2.26
CA SER A 31 33.95 -27.63 1.72
C SER A 31 35.06 -26.69 2.20
N GLU A 32 36.31 -27.15 2.14
CA GLU A 32 37.49 -26.32 2.43
C GLU A 32 37.56 -25.06 1.54
N GLN A 33 37.10 -25.15 0.29
CA GLN A 33 37.03 -24.01 -0.62
C GLN A 33 36.01 -22.97 -0.13
N CYS A 34 34.84 -23.41 0.35
CA CYS A 34 33.84 -22.53 0.93
C CYS A 34 34.33 -21.90 2.24
N ALA A 35 35.01 -22.67 3.09
CA ALA A 35 35.61 -22.17 4.32
C ALA A 35 36.65 -21.08 4.03
N ALA A 36 37.53 -21.30 3.04
CA ALA A 36 38.50 -20.30 2.60
C ALA A 36 37.83 -19.03 2.05
N ALA A 37 36.79 -19.17 1.21
CA ALA A 37 36.05 -18.03 0.67
C ALA A 37 35.34 -17.21 1.77
N LEU A 38 34.74 -17.89 2.75
CA LEU A 38 34.08 -17.24 3.87
C LEU A 38 35.07 -16.46 4.75
N HIS A 39 36.23 -17.05 4.98
CA HIS A 39 37.34 -16.41 5.68
C HIS A 39 37.85 -15.18 4.90
N GLU A 40 38.11 -15.31 3.60
CA GLU A 40 38.66 -14.21 2.79
C GLU A 40 37.68 -13.04 2.68
N ALA A 41 36.39 -13.32 2.42
CA ALA A 41 35.40 -12.28 2.22
C ALA A 41 34.94 -11.62 3.53
N PHE A 42 34.86 -12.40 4.63
CA PHE A 42 34.17 -11.96 5.84
C PHE A 42 34.98 -12.10 7.13
N GLY A 43 36.19 -12.68 7.07
CA GLY A 43 37.02 -12.91 8.25
C GLY A 43 36.41 -13.90 9.24
N VAL A 44 35.61 -14.86 8.76
CA VAL A 44 34.96 -15.88 9.60
C VAL A 44 35.72 -17.19 9.49
N TYR A 45 36.24 -17.67 10.62
CA TYR A 45 37.13 -18.83 10.68
C TYR A 45 36.45 -20.00 11.38
N THR A 46 35.88 -19.75 12.56
CA THR A 46 35.32 -20.78 13.42
C THR A 46 33.80 -20.82 13.38
N ILE A 47 33.22 -21.93 13.83
CA ILE A 47 31.77 -22.08 13.98
C ILE A 47 31.21 -20.98 14.90
N ARG A 48 31.95 -20.61 15.95
CA ARG A 48 31.59 -19.50 16.85
C ARG A 48 31.57 -18.16 16.12
N ASP A 49 32.51 -17.90 15.23
CA ASP A 49 32.54 -16.65 14.46
C ASP A 49 31.34 -16.59 13.51
N LEU A 50 31.03 -17.70 12.83
CA LEU A 50 29.86 -17.83 11.97
C LEU A 50 28.56 -17.60 12.75
N ALA A 51 28.44 -18.19 13.94
CA ALA A 51 27.27 -18.01 14.80
C ALA A 51 27.11 -16.57 15.33
N ASN A 52 28.21 -15.82 15.46
CA ASN A 52 28.19 -14.42 15.88
C ASN A 52 28.27 -13.44 14.69
N PHE A 53 28.14 -13.94 13.46
CA PHE A 53 28.24 -13.13 12.27
C PHE A 53 27.03 -12.20 12.15
N LYS A 54 27.30 -10.88 12.16
CA LYS A 54 26.24 -9.84 12.22
C LYS A 54 25.20 -9.96 11.11
N PHE A 55 25.63 -10.31 9.89
CA PHE A 55 24.72 -10.41 8.75
C PHE A 55 23.80 -11.63 8.85
N ALA A 56 24.29 -12.75 9.38
CA ALA A 56 23.44 -13.90 9.67
C ALA A 56 22.37 -13.56 10.72
N ARG A 57 22.75 -12.78 11.75
CA ARG A 57 21.79 -12.29 12.76
C ARG A 57 20.78 -11.31 12.18
N TRP A 58 21.21 -10.38 11.34
CA TRP A 58 20.31 -9.45 10.67
C TRP A 58 19.34 -10.19 9.74
N ALA A 59 19.83 -11.14 8.93
CA ALA A 59 18.98 -11.95 8.07
C ALA A 59 17.93 -12.73 8.87
N ALA A 60 18.34 -13.39 9.97
CA ALA A 60 17.40 -14.10 10.84
C ALA A 60 16.34 -13.16 11.45
N ALA A 61 16.76 -11.97 11.91
CA ALA A 61 15.85 -10.97 12.44
C ALA A 61 14.88 -10.44 11.38
N LEU A 62 15.34 -10.24 10.14
CA LEU A 62 14.50 -9.78 9.03
C LEU A 62 13.41 -10.79 8.67
N ILE A 63 13.70 -12.10 8.69
CA ILE A 63 12.68 -13.14 8.44
C ILE A 63 11.61 -13.09 9.54
N VAL A 64 12.03 -13.04 10.81
CA VAL A 64 11.09 -12.94 11.93
C VAL A 64 10.22 -11.70 11.82
N LEU A 65 10.81 -10.55 11.46
CA LEU A 65 10.07 -9.31 11.27
C LEU A 65 9.12 -9.37 10.07
N ALA A 66 9.51 -10.04 8.98
CA ALA A 66 8.67 -10.22 7.80
C ALA A 66 7.46 -11.12 8.09
N ASP A 67 7.64 -12.17 8.90
CA ASP A 67 6.54 -13.05 9.32
C ASP A 67 5.51 -12.31 10.20
N GLU A 68 5.97 -11.32 10.97
CA GLU A 68 5.14 -10.46 11.83
C GLU A 68 4.74 -9.14 11.14
N GLU A 69 5.19 -8.90 9.91
CA GLU A 69 4.87 -7.69 9.16
C GLU A 69 3.39 -7.75 8.77
N GLY A 70 2.56 -7.08 9.59
CA GLY A 70 1.15 -6.90 9.30
C GLY A 70 0.94 -6.10 8.01
N VAL A 71 -0.31 -6.09 7.53
CA VAL A 71 -0.72 -5.36 6.33
C VAL A 71 -0.13 -3.95 6.33
N ALA A 72 0.49 -3.58 5.21
CA ALA A 72 1.15 -2.28 5.08
C ALA A 72 0.19 -1.17 5.55
N ALA A 73 0.73 -0.14 6.23
CA ALA A 73 -0.10 0.91 6.82
C ALA A 73 -1.10 1.54 5.82
N GLN A 74 -0.73 1.57 4.53
CA GLN A 74 -1.57 2.01 3.44
C GLN A 74 -2.73 1.06 3.14
N GLU A 75 -2.51 -0.25 3.16
CA GLU A 75 -3.54 -1.27 2.94
C GLU A 75 -4.54 -1.29 4.09
N LYS A 76 -4.04 -1.16 5.33
CA LYS A 76 -4.91 -1.00 6.51
C LYS A 76 -5.76 0.27 6.46
N ALA A 77 -5.19 1.38 5.95
CA ALA A 77 -5.94 2.62 5.75
C ALA A 77 -6.99 2.46 4.64
N GLN A 78 -6.68 1.76 3.55
CA GLN A 78 -7.62 1.46 2.48
C GLN A 78 -8.76 0.56 2.97
N GLU A 79 -8.46 -0.50 3.74
CA GLU A 79 -9.44 -1.38 4.35
C GLU A 79 -10.42 -0.60 5.25
N GLY A 80 -9.90 0.27 6.13
CA GLY A 80 -10.74 1.11 6.98
C GLY A 80 -11.64 2.09 6.20
N LEU A 81 -11.14 2.64 5.07
CA LEU A 81 -11.96 3.49 4.20
C LEU A 81 -13.07 2.69 3.49
N LEU A 82 -12.82 1.42 3.14
CA LEU A 82 -13.82 0.55 2.53
C LEU A 82 -14.92 0.19 3.54
N ASP A 83 -14.55 -0.13 4.78
CA ASP A 83 -15.50 -0.41 5.87
C ASP A 83 -16.39 0.82 6.14
N GLU A 84 -15.80 2.02 6.27
CA GLU A 84 -16.54 3.27 6.47
C GLU A 84 -17.50 3.56 5.29
N ALA A 85 -17.04 3.35 4.05
CA ALA A 85 -17.87 3.55 2.86
C ALA A 85 -19.07 2.57 2.83
N VAL A 86 -18.89 1.34 3.31
CA VAL A 86 -19.97 0.35 3.44
C VAL A 86 -20.96 0.81 4.51
N GLU A 87 -20.50 1.22 5.69
CA GLU A 87 -21.38 1.70 6.78
C GLU A 87 -22.24 2.90 6.36
N MET A 88 -21.70 3.80 5.54
CA MET A 88 -22.42 4.98 5.04
C MET A 88 -23.39 4.66 3.89
N THR A 89 -23.30 3.48 3.28
CA THR A 89 -24.13 3.06 2.12
C THR A 89 -25.33 2.20 2.52
N PHE A 90 -25.33 1.61 3.73
CA PHE A 90 -26.36 0.62 4.16
C PHE A 90 -27.25 1.09 5.32
N PRO A 91 -28.19 2.01 5.04
CA PRO A 91 -29.59 1.80 5.48
C PRO A 91 -30.66 2.00 4.39
N ALA A 92 -30.30 2.43 3.17
CA ALA A 92 -31.26 2.94 2.19
C ALA A 92 -31.60 1.98 1.02
N SER A 93 -31.08 0.76 1.00
CA SER A 93 -31.24 -0.19 -0.12
C SER A 93 -32.12 -1.40 0.19
N ASP A 94 -33.01 -1.31 1.18
CA ASP A 94 -34.23 -2.09 1.06
C ASP A 94 -35.05 -1.43 -0.06
N PRO A 95 -35.30 -2.10 -1.20
CA PRO A 95 -36.20 -1.55 -2.18
C PRO A 95 -37.53 -1.33 -1.47
N ILE A 96 -37.96 -0.08 -1.38
CA ILE A 96 -39.34 0.24 -1.01
C ILE A 96 -40.19 -0.58 -1.99
N SER A 97 -41.03 -1.48 -1.51
CA SER A 97 -41.99 -2.19 -2.37
C SER A 97 -42.96 -1.16 -2.93
N VAL A 98 -42.59 -0.54 -4.06
CA VAL A 98 -43.46 0.35 -4.81
C VAL A 98 -44.47 -0.56 -5.49
N ASP A 99 -45.64 -0.72 -4.88
CA ASP A 99 -46.82 -1.17 -5.62
C ASP A 99 -46.90 -0.30 -6.87
N SER A 100 -46.84 -0.94 -8.04
CA SER A 100 -46.74 -0.28 -9.33
C SER A 100 -48.06 0.40 -9.72
N GLY A 101 -48.48 1.41 -8.96
CA GLY A 101 -49.58 2.31 -9.25
C GLY A 101 -49.09 3.53 -10.03
N ILE A 102 -48.61 3.31 -11.26
CA ILE A 102 -48.22 4.41 -12.16
C ILE A 102 -49.49 5.21 -12.51
N THR A 103 -49.65 6.42 -11.97
CA THR A 103 -50.64 7.37 -12.47
C THR A 103 -50.19 7.83 -13.86
N ARG A 104 -50.91 7.37 -14.89
CA ARG A 104 -50.76 7.77 -16.29
C ARG A 104 -50.87 9.30 -16.41
N VAL A 105 -49.79 9.96 -16.80
CA VAL A 105 -49.79 11.41 -17.09
C VAL A 105 -50.51 11.61 -18.43
N GLU A 106 -51.77 12.06 -18.40
CA GLU A 106 -52.59 12.29 -19.60
C GLU A 106 -52.31 13.65 -20.27
N VAL A 107 -51.64 14.57 -19.58
CA VAL A 107 -51.38 15.93 -20.08
C VAL A 107 -49.88 16.21 -20.02
N ALA A 108 -49.30 16.57 -21.16
CA ALA A 108 -47.89 16.95 -21.23
C ALA A 108 -47.64 18.20 -20.36
N PRO A 109 -46.60 18.20 -19.51
CA PRO A 109 -46.26 19.38 -18.72
C PRO A 109 -45.84 20.53 -19.65
N GLU A 110 -46.23 21.76 -19.31
CA GLU A 110 -45.79 22.95 -20.04
C GLU A 110 -44.26 23.04 -19.99
N LYS A 111 -43.64 23.27 -21.16
CA LYS A 111 -42.21 23.55 -21.24
C LYS A 111 -41.96 24.96 -20.70
N VAL A 112 -41.30 25.06 -19.56
CA VAL A 112 -40.79 26.32 -19.04
C VAL A 112 -39.55 26.70 -19.87
N ASP A 113 -39.44 27.97 -20.28
CA ASP A 113 -38.33 28.44 -21.09
C ASP A 113 -37.05 28.51 -20.24
N ALA A 114 -36.16 27.54 -20.46
CA ALA A 114 -34.94 27.33 -19.67
C ALA A 114 -34.02 28.56 -19.64
N GLN A 115 -34.15 29.45 -20.62
CA GLN A 115 -33.40 30.71 -20.66
C GLN A 115 -33.67 31.56 -19.41
N THR A 116 -34.87 31.50 -18.84
CA THR A 116 -35.29 32.36 -17.71
C THR A 116 -35.33 31.65 -16.36
N ASP A 117 -35.27 30.31 -16.36
CA ASP A 117 -35.55 29.48 -15.17
C ASP A 117 -34.32 29.16 -14.30
N HIS A 118 -33.19 29.81 -14.55
CA HIS A 118 -32.02 29.69 -13.70
C HIS A 118 -31.87 30.92 -12.79
N GLN A 119 -31.47 30.69 -11.53
CA GLN A 119 -31.38 31.73 -10.48
C GLN A 119 -30.51 32.95 -10.88
N SER A 120 -29.59 32.74 -11.81
CA SER A 120 -28.65 33.77 -12.28
C SER A 120 -29.12 34.55 -13.52
N ALA A 121 -30.27 34.23 -14.12
CA ALA A 121 -30.70 34.81 -15.41
C ALA A 121 -30.73 36.34 -15.40
N LYS A 122 -31.28 36.92 -14.33
CA LYS A 122 -31.36 38.39 -14.14
C LYS A 122 -29.99 39.06 -13.97
N LEU A 123 -29.00 38.33 -13.44
CA LEU A 123 -27.65 38.84 -13.27
C LEU A 123 -26.93 38.93 -14.62
N VAL A 124 -27.16 37.98 -15.51
CA VAL A 124 -26.55 37.94 -16.84
C VAL A 124 -27.10 39.04 -17.74
N GLU A 125 -28.41 39.29 -17.72
CA GLU A 125 -29.03 40.40 -18.46
C GLU A 125 -28.49 41.77 -18.03
N ALA A 126 -28.38 42.01 -16.72
CA ALA A 126 -27.84 43.27 -16.19
C ALA A 126 -26.38 43.52 -16.61
N GLN A 127 -25.58 42.46 -16.75
CA GLN A 127 -24.20 42.56 -17.20
C GLN A 127 -24.09 42.87 -18.71
N LEU A 128 -25.00 42.34 -19.53
CA LEU A 128 -25.04 42.62 -20.97
C LEU A 128 -25.47 44.06 -21.27
N GLU A 129 -26.44 44.60 -20.53
CA GLU A 129 -26.84 46.01 -20.67
C GLU A 129 -25.72 46.97 -20.23
N ALA A 130 -25.01 46.66 -19.15
CA ALA A 130 -23.87 47.46 -18.70
C ALA A 130 -22.72 47.48 -19.72
N ALA A 131 -22.51 46.39 -20.46
CA ALA A 131 -21.50 46.33 -21.51
C ALA A 131 -21.88 47.12 -22.78
N GLY A 132 -23.18 47.23 -23.09
CA GLY A 132 -23.68 47.99 -24.25
C GLY A 132 -23.58 49.51 -24.10
N ALA A 133 -23.59 50.03 -22.87
CA ALA A 133 -23.57 51.48 -22.60
C ALA A 133 -22.20 52.15 -22.75
N LEU A 134 -21.11 51.39 -22.96
CA LEU A 134 -19.74 51.90 -23.10
C LEU A 134 -19.28 52.11 -24.56
N GLY A 135 -20.17 51.95 -25.54
CA GLY A 135 -19.84 51.91 -26.97
C GLY A 135 -20.07 53.18 -27.80
N GLU A 136 -20.60 54.28 -27.25
CA GLU A 136 -20.99 55.43 -28.09
C GLU A 136 -20.39 56.75 -27.57
N ALA A 137 -19.20 57.09 -28.08
CA ALA A 137 -18.64 58.44 -28.01
C ALA A 137 -18.75 59.11 -29.39
N PRO A 138 -19.24 60.37 -29.47
CA PRO A 138 -19.59 61.01 -30.74
C PRO A 138 -18.35 61.36 -31.59
N PRO A 139 -18.47 61.41 -32.93
CA PRO A 139 -17.34 61.65 -33.83
C PRO A 139 -16.80 63.08 -33.71
N PRO A 140 -15.48 63.30 -33.85
CA PRO A 140 -14.91 64.65 -33.86
C PRO A 140 -15.23 65.35 -35.19
N ALA A 141 -15.82 66.55 -35.10
CA ALA A 141 -16.04 67.45 -36.25
C ALA A 141 -14.70 68.12 -36.67
N PRO A 142 -14.54 68.45 -37.97
CA PRO A 142 -13.27 68.89 -38.57
C PRO A 142 -12.82 70.29 -38.15
#